data_AF-A0A351SZX2-F1
#
_entry.id   AF-A0A351SZX2-F1
#
_cell.length_a   1.000
_cell.length_b   1.000
_cell.length_c   1.000
_cell.angle_alpha   90.00
_cell.angle_beta   90.00
_cell.angle_gamma   90.00
#
_symmetry.space_group_name_H-M   'P 1'
#
loop_
_entity.id
_entity.type
_entity.pdbx_description
1 polymer ?
#
loop_
_entity_poly.entity_id
_entity_poly.type
_entity_poly.pdbx_seq_one_letter_code
_entity_poly.pdbx_strand_id
1 'polypeptide(L)'
;MKKGLIYLAVGVFAVIQGLSACAPRVVQMSPREGSPGTTVSLSMEYLVGWPRVEIGGRVMDFSQLKLLAQKPDRREIPGEELVWIEDKILQFRIPELPPGEYEVTIHDDKGPPGDSIYSFLETTAYLAFPPVWPFVLRSNAAQVPLRVLPAP
;
A
#
# COMPACT_ATOMS: atom_id res chain seq x y z
N MET A 1 -13.53 30.55 -32.30
CA MET A 1 -13.10 29.15 -32.06
C MET A 1 -12.09 28.98 -30.91
N LYS A 2 -12.13 29.81 -29.83
CA LYS A 2 -11.19 29.70 -28.68
C LYS A 2 -11.76 28.98 -27.44
N LYS A 3 -13.06 28.70 -27.41
CA LYS A 3 -13.73 28.11 -26.24
C LYS A 3 -13.54 26.59 -26.12
N GLY A 4 -13.39 25.87 -27.24
CA GLY A 4 -13.24 24.40 -27.23
C GLY A 4 -11.93 23.88 -26.64
N LEU A 5 -10.84 24.66 -26.74
CA LEU A 5 -9.52 24.24 -26.24
C LEU A 5 -9.40 24.34 -24.72
N ILE A 6 -10.16 25.24 -24.09
CA ILE A 6 -10.16 25.44 -22.63
C ILE A 6 -10.90 24.30 -21.93
N TYR A 7 -12.02 23.81 -22.49
CA TYR A 7 -12.74 22.68 -21.91
C TYR A 7 -11.97 21.35 -21.98
N LEU A 8 -11.14 21.16 -23.03
CA LEU A 8 -10.28 19.98 -23.14
C LEU A 8 -9.17 19.99 -22.07
N ALA A 9 -8.59 21.16 -21.79
CA ALA A 9 -7.53 21.30 -20.77
C ALA A 9 -8.05 21.11 -19.34
N VAL A 10 -9.26 21.59 -19.03
CA VAL A 10 -9.87 21.43 -17.69
C VAL A 10 -10.34 19.99 -17.45
N GLY A 11 -10.85 19.31 -18.48
CA GLY A 11 -11.25 17.90 -18.39
C GLY A 11 -10.06 16.97 -18.14
N VAL A 12 -8.93 17.20 -18.82
CA VAL A 12 -7.70 16.40 -18.64
C VAL A 12 -7.07 16.64 -17.26
N PHE A 13 -7.08 17.88 -16.75
CA PHE A 13 -6.56 18.18 -15.41
C PHE A 13 -7.39 17.54 -14.27
N ALA A 14 -8.72 17.45 -14.42
CA ALA A 14 -9.58 16.83 -13.42
C ALA A 14 -9.43 15.29 -13.37
N VAL A 15 -9.17 14.64 -14.51
CA VAL A 15 -8.90 13.19 -14.56
C VAL A 15 -7.55 12.86 -13.91
N ILE A 16 -6.52 13.69 -14.11
CA ILE A 16 -5.19 13.46 -13.53
C ILE A 16 -5.19 13.63 -12.00
N GLN A 17 -5.99 14.55 -11.44
CA GLN A 17 -6.10 14.71 -9.99
C GLN A 17 -6.99 13.68 -9.30
N GLY A 18 -7.97 13.10 -10.00
CA GLY A 18 -8.84 12.04 -9.47
C GLY A 18 -8.16 10.68 -9.31
N LEU A 19 -7.10 10.39 -10.09
CA LEU A 19 -6.41 9.10 -10.07
C LEU A 19 -5.45 8.94 -8.88
N SER A 20 -5.01 10.03 -8.24
CA SER A 20 -4.12 9.99 -7.07
C SER A 20 -4.87 9.82 -5.74
N ALA A 21 -6.19 10.04 -5.71
CA ALA A 21 -6.97 9.96 -4.48
C ALA A 21 -7.21 8.53 -3.96
N CYS A 22 -6.76 7.51 -4.71
CA CYS A 22 -6.98 6.12 -4.36
C CYS A 22 -5.68 5.32 -4.20
N ALA A 23 -4.48 5.87 -4.39
CA ALA A 23 -3.23 5.12 -4.20
C ALA A 23 -2.98 4.83 -2.70
N PRO A 24 -2.38 3.67 -2.34
CA PRO A 24 -2.02 3.40 -0.96
C PRO A 24 -1.10 4.50 -0.45
N ARG A 25 -1.30 4.92 0.80
CA ARG A 25 -0.57 6.05 1.38
C ARG A 25 -0.18 5.76 2.82
N VAL A 26 1.08 6.03 3.15
CA VAL A 26 1.56 6.05 4.52
C VAL A 26 1.19 7.40 5.15
N VAL A 27 0.33 7.38 6.17
CA VAL A 27 -0.05 8.58 6.94
C VAL A 27 0.97 8.83 8.05
N GLN A 28 1.36 7.77 8.74
CA GLN A 28 2.30 7.85 9.87
C GLN A 28 3.14 6.58 9.94
N MET A 29 4.39 6.73 10.38
CA MET A 29 5.30 5.63 10.69
C MET A 29 5.86 5.79 12.10
N SER A 30 5.94 4.68 12.84
CA SER A 30 6.60 4.63 14.15
C SER A 30 7.18 3.23 14.45
N PRO A 31 8.43 3.12 14.91
CA PRO A 31 9.45 4.18 14.93
C PRO A 31 9.93 4.52 13.50
N ARG A 32 10.67 5.63 13.34
CA ARG A 32 11.32 5.99 12.06
C ARG A 32 12.75 5.47 11.93
N GLU A 33 13.26 4.87 13.00
CA GLU A 33 14.57 4.23 13.05
C GLU A 33 14.54 3.01 13.97
N GLY A 34 15.42 2.04 13.74
CA GLY A 34 15.51 0.84 14.56
C GLY A 34 16.58 -0.14 14.09
N SER A 35 17.02 -1.03 14.96
CA SER A 35 17.90 -2.16 14.61
C SER A 35 17.10 -3.31 13.99
N PRO A 36 17.76 -4.29 13.32
CA PRO A 36 17.11 -5.52 12.90
C PRO A 36 16.26 -6.16 14.03
N GLY A 37 15.08 -6.64 13.66
CA GLY A 37 14.06 -7.17 14.58
C GLY A 37 13.09 -6.14 15.16
N THR A 38 13.40 -4.83 15.09
CA THR A 38 12.48 -3.77 15.54
C THR A 38 11.16 -3.85 14.78
N THR A 39 10.03 -3.79 15.50
CA THR A 39 8.70 -3.74 14.86
C THR A 39 8.37 -2.32 14.46
N VAL A 40 8.14 -2.10 13.17
CA VAL A 40 7.69 -0.83 12.58
C VAL A 40 6.19 -0.92 12.34
N SER A 41 5.47 0.15 12.67
CA SER A 41 4.03 0.30 12.42
C SER A 41 3.79 1.46 11.47
N LEU A 42 3.04 1.20 10.40
CA LEU A 42 2.60 2.17 9.41
C LEU A 42 1.08 2.34 9.49
N SER A 43 0.60 3.55 9.74
CA SER A 43 -0.81 3.89 9.52
C SER A 43 -1.00 4.13 8.03
N MET A 44 -1.91 3.38 7.42
CA MET A 44 -2.13 3.31 5.98
C MET A 44 -3.54 3.77 5.62
N GLU A 45 -3.63 4.59 4.58
CA GLU A 45 -4.86 4.89 3.84
C GLU A 45 -4.85 4.16 2.50
N TYR A 46 -6.03 3.73 2.03
CA TYR A 46 -6.25 3.16 0.69
C TYR A 46 -5.41 1.93 0.29
N LEU A 47 -4.76 1.27 1.25
CA LEU A 47 -4.19 -0.06 1.04
C LEU A 47 -5.39 -1.01 0.86
N VAL A 48 -5.67 -1.56 -0.32
CA VAL A 48 -6.89 -2.37 -0.57
C VAL A 48 -6.52 -3.63 -1.35
N GLY A 49 -5.68 -4.45 -0.73
CA GLY A 49 -5.00 -5.57 -1.35
C GLY A 49 -4.14 -6.31 -0.34
N TRP A 50 -3.38 -7.27 -0.82
CA TRP A 50 -2.48 -8.08 -0.01
C TRP A 50 -1.12 -7.39 0.02
N PRO A 51 -0.77 -6.71 1.12
CA PRO A 51 0.46 -5.95 1.15
C PRO A 51 1.69 -6.86 1.08
N ARG A 52 2.73 -6.36 0.42
CA ARG A 52 4.12 -6.78 0.63
C ARG A 52 4.95 -5.57 1.01
N VAL A 53 5.99 -5.79 1.81
CA VAL A 53 6.91 -4.72 2.21
C VAL A 53 8.30 -5.04 1.70
N GLU A 54 8.91 -4.12 0.98
CA GLU A 54 10.27 -4.24 0.47
C GLU A 54 11.18 -3.21 1.14
N ILE A 55 12.34 -3.66 1.62
CA ILE A 55 13.38 -2.81 2.18
C ILE A 55 14.76 -3.43 1.91
N GLY A 56 15.68 -2.64 1.34
CA GLY A 56 17.05 -3.10 1.06
C GLY A 56 17.11 -4.34 0.15
N GLY A 57 16.16 -4.46 -0.79
CA GLY A 57 16.03 -5.61 -1.69
C GLY A 57 15.45 -6.87 -1.05
N ARG A 58 15.04 -6.82 0.22
CA ARG A 58 14.31 -7.91 0.89
C ARG A 58 12.81 -7.65 0.83
N VAL A 59 12.07 -8.62 0.29
CA VAL A 59 10.62 -8.59 0.23
C VAL A 59 10.06 -9.43 1.38
N MET A 60 9.11 -8.87 2.11
CA MET A 60 8.32 -9.53 3.15
C MET A 60 6.90 -9.74 2.63
N ASP A 61 6.52 -11.01 2.53
CA ASP A 61 5.17 -11.39 2.12
C ASP A 61 4.19 -11.32 3.30
N PHE A 62 2.89 -11.43 3.00
CA PHE A 62 1.81 -11.25 3.98
C PHE A 62 1.97 -12.07 5.28
N SER A 63 2.51 -13.29 5.20
CA SER A 63 2.76 -14.15 6.37
C SER A 63 3.78 -13.59 7.36
N GLN A 64 4.64 -12.65 6.92
CA GLN A 64 5.63 -11.96 7.73
C GLN A 64 5.15 -10.57 8.18
N LEU A 65 3.98 -10.15 7.72
CA LEU A 65 3.35 -8.87 8.05
C LEU A 65 2.24 -9.11 9.07
N LYS A 66 1.88 -8.04 9.78
CA LYS A 66 0.67 -8.03 10.59
C LYS A 66 -0.19 -6.85 10.20
N LEU A 67 -1.46 -7.13 9.93
CA LEU A 67 -2.44 -6.13 9.58
C LEU A 67 -3.41 -5.96 10.74
N LEU A 68 -3.61 -4.72 11.18
CA LEU A 68 -4.51 -4.38 12.28
C LEU A 68 -5.50 -3.33 11.80
N ALA A 69 -6.77 -3.46 12.20
CA ALA A 69 -7.74 -2.40 12.02
C ALA A 69 -7.28 -1.14 12.78
N GLN A 70 -7.43 0.03 12.16
CA GLN A 70 -7.16 1.28 12.87
C GLN A 70 -8.22 1.54 13.95
N LYS A 71 -9.46 1.08 13.73
CA LYS A 71 -10.57 1.20 14.68
C LYS A 71 -10.44 0.15 15.81
N PRO A 72 -10.50 0.55 17.08
CA PRO A 72 -10.36 -0.37 18.22
C PRO A 72 -11.34 -1.55 18.20
N ASP A 73 -12.59 -1.31 17.82
CA ASP A 73 -13.68 -2.30 17.86
C ASP A 73 -13.50 -3.44 16.85
N ARG A 74 -12.51 -3.34 15.96
CA ARG A 74 -12.23 -4.28 14.87
C ARG A 74 -10.83 -4.89 14.95
N ARG A 75 -10.12 -4.70 16.06
CA ARG A 75 -8.74 -5.19 16.24
C ARG A 75 -8.60 -6.71 16.25
N GLU A 76 -9.69 -7.42 16.48
CA GLU A 76 -9.72 -8.89 16.54
C GLU A 76 -10.04 -9.55 15.19
N ILE A 77 -10.21 -8.75 14.13
CA ILE A 77 -10.50 -9.25 12.80
C ILE A 77 -9.22 -9.85 12.17
N PRO A 78 -9.30 -11.05 11.55
CA PRO A 78 -8.20 -11.63 10.80
C PRO A 78 -7.65 -10.67 9.74
N GLY A 79 -6.34 -10.70 9.51
CA GLY A 79 -5.69 -9.76 8.58
C GLY A 79 -6.23 -9.87 7.16
N GLU A 80 -6.61 -11.07 6.73
CA GLU A 80 -7.18 -11.39 5.42
C GLU A 80 -8.50 -10.67 5.17
N GLU A 81 -9.30 -10.46 6.21
CA GLU A 81 -10.56 -9.72 6.12
C GLU A 81 -10.34 -8.20 6.07
N LEU A 82 -9.19 -7.71 6.54
CA LEU A 82 -8.81 -6.30 6.51
C LEU A 82 -8.22 -5.85 5.16
N VAL A 83 -7.91 -6.80 4.27
CA VAL A 83 -7.44 -6.54 2.89
C VAL A 83 -8.38 -5.58 2.16
N TRP A 84 -9.69 -5.62 2.45
CA TRP A 84 -10.72 -4.87 1.71
C TRP A 84 -11.41 -3.76 2.50
N ILE A 85 -11.11 -3.60 3.78
CA ILE A 85 -11.92 -2.78 4.67
C ILE A 85 -11.02 -1.78 5.38
N GLU A 86 -11.40 -0.50 5.27
CA GLU A 86 -10.90 0.64 6.04
C GLU A 86 -9.38 0.91 6.04
N ASP A 87 -9.03 2.04 6.64
CA ASP A 87 -7.67 2.41 6.98
C ASP A 87 -7.14 1.52 8.12
N LYS A 88 -5.84 1.25 8.08
CA LYS A 88 -5.25 0.16 8.85
C LYS A 88 -3.83 0.43 9.29
N ILE A 89 -3.38 -0.36 10.26
CA ILE A 89 -2.00 -0.35 10.72
C ILE A 89 -1.32 -1.59 10.13
N LEU A 90 -0.34 -1.35 9.25
CA LEU A 90 0.55 -2.39 8.71
C LEU A 90 1.81 -2.46 9.56
N GLN A 91 2.12 -3.63 10.11
CA GLN A 91 3.32 -3.87 10.89
C GLN A 91 4.25 -4.87 10.21
N PHE A 92 5.54 -4.59 10.29
CA PHE A 92 6.61 -5.48 9.85
C PHE A 92 7.81 -5.38 10.79
N ARG A 93 8.73 -6.34 10.71
CA ARG A 93 10.01 -6.28 11.44
C ARG A 93 11.13 -5.88 10.51
N ILE A 94 12.03 -5.01 10.96
CA ILE A 94 13.24 -4.66 10.20
C ILE A 94 14.04 -5.95 9.98
N PRO A 95 14.31 -6.37 8.73
CA PRO A 95 15.08 -7.57 8.47
C PRO A 95 16.57 -7.35 8.77
N GLU A 96 17.36 -8.42 8.81
CA GLU A 96 18.83 -8.32 8.95
C GLU A 96 19.46 -7.51 7.81
N LEU A 97 19.71 -6.22 8.06
CA LEU A 97 20.28 -5.27 7.11
C LEU A 97 21.43 -4.51 7.78
N PRO A 98 22.49 -4.16 7.02
CA PRO A 98 23.51 -3.24 7.52
C PRO A 98 22.90 -1.89 7.91
N PRO A 99 23.52 -1.16 8.86
CA PRO A 99 23.07 0.19 9.21
C PRO A 99 23.09 1.13 8.00
N GLY A 100 22.07 1.97 7.87
CA GLY A 100 21.93 2.89 6.73
C GLY A 100 20.53 3.48 6.59
N GLU A 101 20.38 4.36 5.61
CA GLU A 101 19.09 4.91 5.20
C GLU A 101 18.50 4.04 4.09
N TYR A 102 17.24 3.65 4.25
CA TYR A 102 16.53 2.79 3.30
C TYR A 102 15.19 3.41 2.92
N GLU A 103 14.79 3.18 1.67
CA GLU A 103 13.40 3.38 1.26
C GLU A 103 12.62 2.09 1.51
N VAL A 104 11.52 2.20 2.25
CA VAL A 104 10.55 1.13 2.43
C VAL A 104 9.47 1.30 1.39
N THR A 105 9.29 0.29 0.53
CA THR A 105 8.21 0.26 -0.46
C THR A 105 7.12 -0.70 0.00
N ILE A 106 5.90 -0.21 0.11
CA ILE A 106 4.70 -1.00 0.41
C ILE A 106 4.03 -1.27 -0.92
N HIS A 107 4.03 -2.52 -1.34
CA HIS A 107 3.31 -3.00 -2.52
C HIS A 107 1.90 -3.43 -2.09
N ASP A 108 0.88 -2.95 -2.79
CA ASP A 108 -0.54 -3.24 -2.60
C ASP A 108 -1.01 -4.15 -3.73
N ASP A 109 -0.60 -5.42 -3.66
CA ASP A 109 -0.89 -6.37 -4.73
C ASP A 109 -2.35 -6.83 -4.70
N LYS A 110 -2.89 -7.03 -5.90
CA LYS A 110 -4.24 -7.58 -6.09
C LYS A 110 -4.16 -9.09 -5.97
N GLY A 111 -4.91 -9.67 -5.05
CA GLY A 111 -4.98 -11.12 -4.85
C GLY A 111 -3.95 -11.69 -3.85
N PRO A 112 -4.22 -12.88 -3.30
CA PRO A 112 -3.37 -13.51 -2.29
C PRO A 112 -1.98 -13.90 -2.84
N PRO A 113 -0.95 -13.96 -1.98
CA PRO A 113 0.39 -14.36 -2.39
C PRO A 113 0.39 -15.71 -3.12
N GLY A 114 1.07 -15.78 -4.26
CA GLY A 114 1.22 -17.02 -5.05
C GLY A 114 0.06 -17.34 -5.99
N ASP A 115 -1.02 -16.55 -6.03
CA ASP A 115 -2.16 -16.78 -6.91
C ASP A 115 -2.25 -15.76 -8.04
N SER A 116 -1.41 -15.96 -9.06
CA SER A 116 -1.39 -15.13 -10.28
C SER A 116 -2.70 -15.17 -11.08
N ILE A 117 -3.51 -16.22 -10.91
CA ILE A 117 -4.80 -16.38 -11.60
C ILE A 117 -5.83 -15.47 -10.94
N TYR A 118 -5.88 -15.42 -9.61
CA TYR A 118 -6.74 -14.47 -8.89
C TYR A 118 -6.40 -13.02 -9.23
N SER A 119 -5.11 -12.63 -9.23
CA SER A 119 -4.69 -11.28 -9.61
C SER A 119 -5.15 -10.89 -11.03
N PHE A 120 -5.09 -11.84 -11.96
CA PHE A 120 -5.53 -11.65 -13.35
C PHE A 120 -7.06 -11.59 -13.47
N LEU A 121 -7.79 -12.48 -12.78
CA LEU A 121 -9.25 -12.54 -12.80
C LEU A 121 -9.89 -11.36 -12.05
N GLU A 122 -9.32 -10.90 -10.93
CA GLU A 122 -9.69 -9.64 -10.29
C GLU A 122 -9.55 -8.49 -11.28
N THR A 123 -8.37 -8.35 -11.89
CA THR A 123 -8.10 -7.29 -12.87
C THR A 123 -9.12 -7.33 -14.03
N THR A 124 -9.49 -8.53 -14.49
CA THR A 124 -10.47 -8.74 -15.55
C THR A 124 -11.90 -8.43 -15.09
N ALA A 125 -12.30 -8.88 -13.90
CA ALA A 125 -13.59 -8.57 -13.31
C ALA A 125 -13.76 -7.07 -13.10
N TYR A 126 -12.73 -6.39 -12.59
CA TYR A 126 -12.80 -4.95 -12.37
C TYR A 126 -12.82 -4.13 -13.66
N LEU A 127 -12.24 -4.60 -14.76
CA LEU A 127 -12.41 -3.95 -16.07
C LEU A 127 -13.86 -4.03 -16.57
N ALA A 128 -14.59 -5.09 -16.22
CA ALA A 128 -16.01 -5.27 -16.60
C ALA A 128 -16.99 -4.45 -15.73
N PHE A 129 -16.56 -3.97 -14.55
CA PHE A 129 -17.39 -3.15 -13.64
C PHE A 129 -16.83 -1.72 -13.51
N PRO A 130 -17.38 -0.73 -14.27
CA PRO A 130 -16.88 0.65 -14.30
C PRO A 130 -16.67 1.37 -12.95
N PRO A 131 -17.48 1.14 -11.89
CA PRO A 131 -17.33 1.86 -10.62
C PRO A 131 -16.01 1.60 -9.87
N VAL A 132 -15.26 0.55 -10.22
CA VAL A 132 -14.06 0.11 -9.51
C VAL A 132 -12.75 0.41 -10.26
N TRP A 133 -12.83 0.99 -11.47
CA TRP A 133 -11.67 1.38 -12.28
C TRP A 133 -10.63 2.27 -11.57
N PRO A 134 -11.00 3.22 -10.69
CA PRO A 134 -10.02 3.99 -9.93
C PRO A 134 -9.10 3.14 -9.05
N PHE A 135 -9.56 1.98 -8.58
CA PHE A 135 -8.77 1.01 -7.80
C PHE A 135 -7.94 0.08 -8.68
N VAL A 136 -8.33 -0.07 -9.96
CA VAL A 136 -7.60 -0.91 -10.92
C VAL A 136 -6.39 -0.20 -11.48
N LEU A 137 -6.54 1.10 -11.79
CA LEU A 137 -5.58 1.89 -12.55
C LEU A 137 -4.68 2.79 -11.66
N ARG A 138 -4.78 2.65 -10.33
CA ARG A 138 -3.94 3.39 -9.38
C ARG A 138 -2.53 2.84 -9.33
N SER A 139 -1.59 3.68 -8.86
CA SER A 139 -0.34 3.18 -8.28
C SER A 139 -0.68 2.17 -7.19
N ASN A 140 0.00 1.02 -7.21
CA ASN A 140 -0.10 -0.01 -6.19
C ASN A 140 1.02 0.10 -5.15
N ALA A 141 1.72 1.23 -5.06
CA ALA A 141 2.85 1.36 -4.15
C ALA A 141 2.83 2.66 -3.34
N ALA A 142 3.28 2.56 -2.09
CA ALA A 142 3.58 3.67 -1.20
C ALA A 142 5.04 3.57 -0.72
N GLN A 143 5.70 4.70 -0.51
CA GLN A 143 7.11 4.74 -0.09
C GLN A 143 7.30 5.60 1.16
N VAL A 144 8.20 5.18 2.04
CA VAL A 144 8.56 5.93 3.25
C VAL A 144 10.03 5.66 3.64
N PRO A 145 10.82 6.68 4.06
CA PRO A 145 12.20 6.47 4.48
C PRO A 145 12.27 5.85 5.87
N LEU A 146 13.19 4.90 6.09
CA LEU A 146 13.48 4.26 7.38
C LEU A 146 15.00 4.19 7.60
N ARG A 147 15.44 4.55 8.80
CA ARG A 147 16.84 4.42 9.20
C ARG A 147 17.10 3.13 9.97
N VAL A 148 17.99 2.28 9.44
CA VAL A 148 18.43 1.06 10.13
C VAL A 148 19.65 1.38 11.00
N LEU A 149 19.57 1.01 12.27
CA LEU A 149 20.62 1.16 13.27
C LEU A 149 21.45 -0.14 13.39
N PRO A 150 22.66 -0.09 13.96
CA PRO A 150 23.44 -1.29 14.30
C PRO A 150 22.63 -2.30 15.10
N ALA A 151 22.84 -3.59 14.81
CA ALA A 151 22.32 -4.66 15.64
C ALA A 151 22.86 -4.50 17.09
N PRO A 152 22.03 -4.73 18.12
CA PRO A 152 22.45 -4.66 19.51
C PRO A 152 23.46 -5.74 19.89
#